data_AF-Q2TSU8-F1
#
_entry.id   AF-Q2TSU8-F1
#
_cell.length_a   1.000
_cell.length_b   1.000
_cell.length_c   1.000
_cell.angle_alpha   90.00
_cell.angle_beta   90.00
_cell.angle_gamma   90.00
#
_symmetry.space_group_name_H-M   'P 1'
#
loop_
_entity.id
_entity.type
_entity.pdbx_description
1 polymer ?
#
loop_
_entity_poly.entity_id
_entity_poly.type
_entity_poly.pdbx_seq_one_letter_code
_entity_poly.pdbx_strand_id
1 'polypeptide(L)'
;MDNAIDVDTYAAFNNPALLARVMAALDAHTPMAFRIGTFSCYRTNYAVVNPAGSVQLRMHGRIYYGHVVACIFNAGRVPLEREQVSHRCHRGACVNPQLLVFET
;
A
#
# COMPACT_ATOMS: atom_id res chain seq x y z
N MET A 1 5.99 5.90 -16.49
CA MET A 1 6.26 6.32 -15.10
C MET A 1 6.66 5.07 -14.36
N ASP A 2 7.96 4.92 -14.09
CA ASP A 2 8.55 3.75 -13.46
C ASP A 2 8.13 3.67 -11.99
N ASN A 3 6.95 3.10 -11.74
CA ASN A 3 6.50 2.66 -10.43
C ASN A 3 6.97 1.22 -10.13
N ALA A 4 8.00 0.75 -10.84
CA ALA A 4 8.61 -0.56 -10.62
C ALA A 4 9.30 -0.54 -9.25
N ILE A 5 8.53 -0.87 -8.21
CA ILE A 5 9.04 -1.22 -6.91
C ILE A 5 9.92 -2.44 -7.13
N ASP A 6 11.21 -2.25 -6.89
CA ASP A 6 12.28 -3.22 -7.11
C ASP A 6 11.87 -4.59 -6.59
N VAL A 7 12.07 -5.65 -7.39
CA VAL A 7 11.64 -7.01 -7.09
C VAL A 7 12.28 -7.52 -5.78
N ASP A 8 13.46 -7.00 -5.42
CA ASP A 8 14.13 -7.24 -4.14
C ASP A 8 13.34 -6.70 -2.93
N THR A 9 12.43 -5.73 -3.12
CA THR A 9 11.55 -5.20 -2.09
C THR A 9 10.45 -6.20 -1.71
N TYR A 10 10.02 -7.06 -2.65
CA TYR A 10 8.97 -8.05 -2.38
C TYR A 10 9.46 -9.26 -1.58
N ALA A 11 10.75 -9.59 -1.66
CA ALA A 11 11.36 -10.60 -0.79
C ALA A 11 11.19 -10.27 0.70
N ALA A 12 11.10 -8.97 1.06
CA ALA A 12 10.81 -8.55 2.43
C ALA A 12 9.42 -8.99 2.91
N PHE A 13 8.44 -9.08 2.00
CA PHE A 13 7.06 -9.49 2.32
C PHE A 13 6.87 -11.00 2.37
N ASN A 14 7.85 -11.81 1.93
CA ASN A 14 7.87 -13.24 2.20
C ASN A 14 8.06 -13.56 3.70
N ASN A 15 8.41 -12.56 4.52
CA ASN A 15 8.40 -12.67 5.98
C ASN A 15 7.04 -12.21 6.54
N PRO A 16 6.15 -13.14 6.97
CA PRO A 16 4.80 -12.81 7.42
C PRO A 16 4.80 -11.94 8.70
N ALA A 17 5.81 -12.08 9.57
CA ALA A 17 5.92 -11.25 10.77
C ALA A 17 6.27 -9.79 10.43
N LEU A 18 7.09 -9.57 9.40
CA LEU A 18 7.40 -8.22 8.92
C LEU A 18 6.16 -7.60 8.25
N LEU A 19 5.46 -8.33 7.38
CA LEU A 19 4.22 -7.86 6.75
C LEU A 19 3.18 -7.44 7.80
N ALA A 20 2.96 -8.26 8.83
CA ALA A 20 2.03 -7.94 9.91
C ALA A 20 2.41 -6.65 10.66
N ARG A 21 3.70 -6.44 10.92
CA ARG A 21 4.20 -5.21 11.57
C ARG A 21 4.00 -3.97 10.69
N VAL A 22 4.27 -4.07 9.40
CA VAL A 22 4.09 -2.96 8.46
C VAL A 22 2.60 -2.62 8.31
N MET A 23 1.72 -3.63 8.29
CA MET A 23 0.27 -3.42 8.28
C MET A 23 -0.25 -2.81 9.58
N ALA A 24 0.22 -3.27 10.74
CA ALA A 24 -0.14 -2.67 12.02
C ALA A 24 0.29 -1.20 12.11
N ALA A 25 1.49 -0.87 11.60
CA ALA A 25 1.95 0.52 11.49
C ALA A 25 1.06 1.34 10.55
N LEU A 26 0.68 0.78 9.39
CA LEU A 26 -0.21 1.46 8.44
C LEU A 26 -1.58 1.74 9.07
N ASP A 27 -2.16 0.77 9.77
CA ASP A 27 -3.49 0.86 10.40
C ASP A 27 -3.50 1.86 11.57
N ALA A 28 -2.52 1.78 12.48
CA ALA A 28 -2.37 2.71 13.61
C ALA A 28 -2.24 4.19 13.17
N HIS A 29 -1.83 4.40 11.91
CA HIS A 29 -1.63 5.70 11.32
C HIS A 29 -2.67 6.06 10.26
N THR A 30 -3.81 5.37 10.23
CA THR A 30 -4.94 5.67 9.34
C THR A 30 -5.98 6.51 10.09
N PRO A 31 -5.90 7.86 10.08
CA PRO A 31 -6.71 8.76 10.90
C PRO A 31 -8.21 8.69 10.67
N MET A 32 -8.72 8.26 9.50
CA MET A 32 -10.16 8.08 9.29
C MET A 32 -10.50 7.53 7.90
N ALA A 33 -11.60 6.79 7.83
CA ALA A 33 -12.32 6.53 6.59
C ALA A 33 -13.03 7.79 6.12
N PHE A 34 -12.84 8.19 4.86
CA PHE A 34 -13.57 9.28 4.23
C PHE A 34 -14.24 8.79 2.96
N ARG A 35 -15.43 9.31 2.65
CA ARG A 35 -16.17 8.90 1.47
C ARG A 35 -15.77 9.70 0.24
N ILE A 36 -15.58 9.01 -0.87
CA ILE A 36 -15.44 9.58 -2.21
C ILE A 36 -16.43 8.87 -3.13
N GLY A 37 -17.50 9.54 -3.53
CA GLY A 37 -18.60 8.91 -4.24
C GLY A 37 -19.19 7.75 -3.42
N THR A 38 -19.19 6.53 -3.99
CA THR A 38 -19.63 5.30 -3.32
C THR A 38 -18.54 4.59 -2.51
N PHE A 39 -17.28 5.03 -2.59
CA PHE A 39 -16.15 4.36 -1.96
C PHE A 39 -15.77 4.98 -0.62
N SER A 40 -15.51 4.14 0.38
CA SER A 40 -14.87 4.56 1.63
C SER A 40 -13.36 4.46 1.49
N CYS A 41 -12.67 5.58 1.27
CA CYS A 41 -11.21 5.63 1.15
C CYS A 41 -10.56 5.83 2.50
N TYR A 42 -9.37 5.25 2.69
CA TYR A 42 -8.57 5.41 3.90
C TYR A 42 -7.33 6.23 3.57
N ARG A 43 -7.03 7.27 4.37
CA ARG A 43 -5.83 8.10 4.20
C ARG A 43 -5.02 8.02 5.49
N THR A 44 -3.70 7.90 5.38
CA THR A 44 -2.79 7.97 6.54
C THR A 44 -2.38 9.42 6.88
N ASN A 45 -2.18 9.74 8.17
CA ASN A 45 -1.61 11.00 8.65
C ASN A 45 -0.07 10.95 8.82
N TYR A 46 0.51 9.75 8.81
CA TYR A 46 1.90 9.51 9.21
C TYR A 46 2.87 9.45 8.04
N ALA A 47 2.35 9.37 6.81
CA ALA A 47 3.19 9.16 5.65
C ALA A 47 3.57 10.44 4.93
N VAL A 48 4.86 10.55 4.63
CA VAL A 48 5.35 11.46 3.59
C VAL A 48 4.67 11.04 2.29
N VAL A 49 3.73 11.87 1.85
CA VAL A 49 3.13 11.74 0.53
C VAL A 49 4.22 12.13 -0.45
N ASN A 50 4.68 11.18 -1.27
CA ASN A 50 5.61 11.53 -2.34
C ASN A 50 4.94 12.54 -3.31
N PRO A 51 5.70 13.24 -4.18
CA PRO A 51 5.10 14.17 -5.15
C PRO A 51 4.02 13.52 -6.03
N ALA A 52 4.06 12.20 -6.20
CA ALA A 52 3.07 11.40 -6.93
C ALA A 52 1.82 11.03 -6.11
N GLY A 53 1.67 11.52 -4.87
CA GLY A 53 0.47 11.31 -4.06
C GLY A 53 0.42 9.98 -3.28
N SER A 54 1.50 9.18 -3.31
CA SER A 54 1.55 7.86 -2.67
C SER A 54 2.08 7.91 -1.24
N VAL A 55 1.49 7.05 -0.41
CA VAL A 55 1.85 6.84 1.00
C VAL A 55 3.16 6.05 1.12
N GLN A 56 4.14 6.56 1.85
CA GLN A 56 5.39 5.88 2.17
C GLN A 56 5.55 5.63 3.69
N LEU A 57 5.88 4.40 4.05
CA LEU A 57 6.24 3.96 5.40
C LEU A 57 7.74 3.66 5.44
N ARG A 58 8.47 4.19 6.42
CA ARG A 58 9.89 3.89 6.62
C ARG A 58 10.05 2.95 7.80
N MET A 59 10.48 1.73 7.56
CA MET A 59 10.71 0.72 8.62
C MET A 59 12.01 -0.04 8.34
N HIS A 60 12.82 -0.24 9.37
CA HIS A 60 14.09 -0.99 9.28
C HIS A 60 15.02 -0.51 8.13
N GLY A 61 15.08 0.80 7.88
CA GLY A 61 15.90 1.37 6.80
C GLY A 61 15.35 1.15 5.38
N ARG A 62 14.15 0.59 5.24
CA ARG A 62 13.47 0.35 3.96
C ARG A 62 12.23 1.23 3.81
N ILE A 63 11.88 1.54 2.57
CA ILE A 63 10.66 2.27 2.21
C ILE A 63 9.62 1.27 1.73
N TYR A 64 8.41 1.35 2.29
CA TYR A 64 7.26 0.54 1.90
C TYR A 64 6.14 1.46 1.44
N TYR A 65 5.55 1.17 0.28
CA TYR A 65 4.42 1.93 -0.23
C TYR A 65 3.12 1.43 0.39
N GLY A 66 2.37 2.30 1.08
CA GLY A 66 1.21 1.89 1.88
C GLY A 66 0.13 1.17 1.07
N HIS A 67 -0.13 1.61 -0.17
CA HIS A 67 -1.08 0.92 -1.05
C HIS A 67 -0.59 -0.48 -1.46
N VAL A 68 0.72 -0.69 -1.58
CA VAL A 68 1.27 -2.02 -1.87
C VAL A 68 1.13 -2.95 -0.69
N VAL A 69 1.49 -2.48 0.51
CA VAL A 69 1.34 -3.26 1.74
C VAL A 69 -0.14 -3.66 1.93
N ALA A 70 -1.06 -2.70 1.78
CA ALA A 70 -2.49 -2.95 1.89
C ALA A 70 -3.01 -3.93 0.82
N CYS A 71 -2.53 -3.83 -0.42
CA CYS A 71 -2.89 -4.76 -1.49
C CYS A 71 -2.40 -6.19 -1.21
N ILE A 72 -1.14 -6.34 -0.78
CA ILE A 72 -0.57 -7.65 -0.41
C ILE A 72 -1.37 -8.28 0.73
N PHE A 73 -1.71 -7.48 1.75
CA PHE A 73 -2.51 -7.95 2.88
C PHE A 73 -3.91 -8.43 2.45
N ASN A 74 -4.59 -7.68 1.56
CA ASN A 74 -5.91 -8.07 1.04
C ASN A 74 -5.84 -9.31 0.14
N ALA A 75 -4.84 -9.37 -0.74
CA ALA A 75 -4.69 -10.45 -1.72
C ALA A 75 -4.11 -11.73 -1.11
N GLY A 76 -3.47 -11.64 0.08
CA GLY A 76 -2.77 -12.76 0.71
C GLY A 76 -1.53 -13.24 -0.06
N ARG A 77 -1.05 -12.44 -1.03
CA ARG A 77 0.09 -12.77 -1.89
C ARG A 77 0.85 -11.52 -2.33
N VAL A 78 2.08 -11.72 -2.78
CA VAL A 78 2.86 -10.69 -3.49
C VAL A 78 2.43 -10.59 -4.96
N PRO A 79 2.65 -9.45 -5.64
CA PRO A 79 2.39 -9.33 -7.08
C PRO A 79 3.27 -10.28 -7.88
N LEU A 80 2.73 -10.79 -8.99
CA LEU A 80 3.47 -11.53 -9.99
C LEU A 80 4.26 -10.58 -10.90
N GLU A 81 5.14 -11.14 -11.72
CA GLU A 81 5.87 -10.35 -12.73
C GLU A 81 4.86 -9.55 -13.59
N ARG A 82 5.10 -8.24 -13.73
CA ARG A 82 4.28 -7.26 -14.48
C ARG A 82 2.99 -6.81 -13.80
N GLU A 83 2.57 -7.43 -12.70
CA GLU A 83 1.43 -6.90 -11.93
C GLU A 83 1.82 -5.62 -11.17
N GLN A 84 0.91 -4.65 -11.18
CA GLN A 84 1.02 -3.40 -10.44
C GLN A 84 -0.22 -3.21 -9.57
N VAL A 85 -0.08 -2.44 -8.48
CA VAL A 85 -1.21 -2.10 -7.64
C VAL A 85 -2.04 -1.00 -8.30
N SER A 86 -3.33 -1.28 -8.43
CA SER A 86 -4.32 -0.37 -9.01
C SER A 86 -5.36 0.03 -7.97
N HIS A 87 -5.82 1.28 -8.07
CA HIS A 87 -6.82 1.85 -7.17
C HIS A 87 -8.18 1.90 -7.85
N ARG A 88 -9.14 1.10 -7.38
CA ARG A 88 -10.55 1.16 -7.85
C ARG A 88 -11.21 2.52 -7.57
N CYS A 89 -10.69 3.25 -6.59
CA CYS A 89 -11.13 4.59 -6.24
C CYS A 89 -10.40 5.72 -7.01
N HIS A 90 -9.42 5.38 -7.85
CA HIS A 90 -8.57 6.33 -8.58
C HIS A 90 -7.87 7.39 -7.70
N ARG A 91 -7.51 7.01 -6.46
CA ARG A 91 -6.81 7.89 -5.51
C ARG A 91 -5.51 7.25 -5.02
N GLY A 92 -4.37 7.73 -5.48
CA GLY A 92 -3.04 7.21 -5.10
C GLY A 92 -2.72 7.26 -3.60
N ALA A 93 -3.36 8.17 -2.85
CA ALA A 93 -3.21 8.29 -1.40
C ALA A 93 -4.09 7.29 -0.60
N CYS A 94 -4.99 6.57 -1.27
CA CYS A 94 -5.90 5.65 -0.62
C CYS A 94 -5.19 4.34 -0.24
N VAL A 95 -5.31 3.92 1.00
CA VAL A 95 -4.73 2.67 1.51
C VAL A 95 -5.80 1.68 1.98
N ASN A 96 -7.06 1.86 1.54
CA ASN A 96 -8.11 0.89 1.85
C ASN A 96 -7.83 -0.43 1.09
N PRO A 97 -7.54 -1.54 1.79
CA PRO A 97 -7.21 -2.81 1.15
C PRO A 97 -8.30 -3.33 0.19
N GLN A 98 -9.58 -3.04 0.47
CA GLN A 98 -10.71 -3.49 -0.36
C GLN A 98 -10.82 -2.78 -1.72
N LEU A 99 -10.13 -1.65 -1.88
CA LEU A 99 -10.14 -0.83 -3.10
C LEU A 99 -8.86 -0.98 -3.91
N LEU A 100 -7.99 -1.92 -3.52
CA LEU A 100 -6.69 -2.16 -4.10
C LEU A 100 -6.66 -3.56 -4.70
N VAL A 101 -6.16 -3.65 -5.92
CA VAL A 101 -6.05 -4.91 -6.68
C VAL A 101 -4.72 -4.93 -7.43
N PHE A 102 -4.26 -6.14 -7.76
CA PHE A 102 -3.17 -6.32 -8.71
C PHE A 102 -3.74 -6.39 -10.13
N GLU A 103 -3.18 -5.60 -11.04
CA GLU A 103 -3.54 -5.53 -12.46
C GLU A 103 -2.26 -5.56 -13.32
N THR A 104 -2.33 -6.15 -14.51
CA THR A 104 -1.22 -6.25 -15.48
C THR A 104 -1.17 -5.05 -16.43
#